data_AF-V4JU78-F1
#
_entry.id   AF-V4JU78-F1
#
_cell.length_a   1.000
_cell.length_b   1.000
_cell.length_c   1.000
_cell.angle_alpha   90.00
_cell.angle_beta   90.00
_cell.angle_gamma   90.00
#
_symmetry.space_group_name_H-M   'P 1'
#
loop_
_entity.id
_entity.type
_entity.pdbx_description
1 polymer ?
#
loop_
_entity_poly.entity_id
_entity_poly.type
_entity_poly.pdbx_seq_one_letter_code
_entity_poly.pdbx_strand_id
1 'polypeptide(L)'
;MVKVFAATTRHDSYRPWQNRETEEGTGSNNSTTIYKAKVTKISHECDLAILEVANEDFWEGMSALYFTADIPLVGEAVTVLGFPKGYESQVSKSGLVIGIQFKHYTHSQTEHLVILVDAHIISGHSGGPVVVQGKVIGVAFQSFDFDKVQVYISSVIPTCLVMQFLSSTEESQQLSALSSLGLTFTLNSKETGVVIDRISSLSGAHKIMYPFDIMLAIDNIAIGSDGRVPFRRDERIDFRYLVSLKKPCESLLIKFLRSGEVHECVVTLKPYNRPKYYIFGGLVFVPFSQSYMDDFVDQLPRDALFKTTVSEAKELEAGELVMLSRVYKVNGVKVKSLKHLVEIIEQCCMEYLTLDLQNGEVAEVHYTTAKEATSEIMEVYRIFYSKSKML
;
A
#
# COMPACT_ATOMS: atom_id res chain seq x y z
N MET A 1 27.66 0.61 -0.79
CA MET A 1 26.36 1.27 -0.62
C MET A 1 26.48 2.68 -1.15
N VAL A 2 25.40 3.26 -1.64
CA VAL A 2 25.37 4.63 -2.17
C VAL A 2 24.41 5.49 -1.37
N LYS A 3 24.72 6.78 -1.31
CA LYS A 3 23.82 7.78 -0.76
C LYS A 3 22.96 8.36 -1.87
N VAL A 4 21.66 8.44 -1.63
CA VAL A 4 20.70 8.96 -2.61
C VAL A 4 20.43 10.43 -2.30
N PHE A 5 20.61 11.27 -3.31
CA PHE A 5 20.20 12.67 -3.30
C PHE A 5 18.93 12.78 -4.12
N ALA A 6 17.87 13.29 -3.50
CA ALA A 6 16.62 13.55 -4.19
C ALA A 6 16.29 15.03 -4.04
N ALA A 7 16.22 15.73 -5.16
CA ALA A 7 15.58 17.04 -5.20
C ALA A 7 14.07 16.79 -5.32
N THR A 8 13.34 17.10 -4.25
CA THR A 8 11.88 17.16 -4.32
C THR A 8 11.49 18.62 -4.38
N THR A 9 10.90 19.04 -5.49
CA THR A 9 10.24 20.34 -5.54
C THR A 9 8.99 20.24 -4.68
N ARG A 10 8.95 21.03 -3.59
CA ARG A 10 7.76 21.25 -2.79
C ARG A 10 7.45 22.74 -2.82
N HIS A 11 6.27 23.13 -3.25
CA HIS A 11 5.76 24.47 -3.11
C HIS A 11 5.54 24.78 -1.62
N ASP A 12 5.87 25.99 -1.21
CA ASP A 12 5.60 26.45 0.15
C ASP A 12 4.07 26.48 0.36
N SER A 13 3.57 25.63 1.25
CA SER A 13 2.13 25.51 1.55
C SER A 13 1.49 26.80 2.07
N TYR A 14 2.29 27.81 2.49
CA TYR A 14 1.80 29.15 2.86
C TYR A 14 2.03 30.21 1.78
N ARG A 15 2.92 29.96 0.81
CA ARG A 15 3.25 30.87 -0.31
C ARG A 15 3.53 30.05 -1.58
N PRO A 16 2.48 29.52 -2.24
CA PRO A 16 2.62 28.55 -3.33
C PRO A 16 3.38 29.06 -4.57
N TRP A 17 3.56 30.38 -4.72
CA TRP A 17 4.42 31.00 -5.73
C TRP A 17 5.92 31.00 -5.37
N GLN A 18 6.30 30.43 -4.22
CA GLN A 18 7.69 30.20 -3.81
C GLN A 18 7.95 28.69 -3.79
N ASN A 19 8.83 28.22 -4.67
CA ASN A 19 9.34 26.85 -4.58
C ASN A 19 10.28 26.76 -3.37
N ARG A 20 10.03 25.83 -2.45
CA ARG A 20 11.08 25.36 -1.54
C ARG A 20 11.76 24.17 -2.20
N GLU A 21 12.91 24.43 -2.80
CA GLU A 21 13.84 23.35 -3.07
C GLU A 21 14.30 22.79 -1.71
N THR A 22 13.90 21.55 -1.43
CA THR A 22 14.53 20.79 -0.36
C THR A 22 15.47 19.82 -1.03
N GLU A 23 16.75 20.20 -1.04
CA GLU A 23 17.84 19.26 -1.29
C GLU A 23 18.03 18.46 0.00
N GLU A 24 17.70 17.17 -0.02
CA GLU A 24 18.18 16.25 1.01
C GLU A 24 19.38 15.49 0.48
N GLY A 25 20.56 15.86 0.98
CA GLY A 25 21.76 15.03 0.96
C GLY A 25 23.04 15.76 1.32
N THR A 26 24.01 15.01 1.81
CA THR A 26 25.45 15.34 1.95
C THR A 26 26.24 14.13 1.44
N GLY A 27 27.55 14.13 1.18
CA GLY A 27 28.26 13.05 0.44
C GLY A 27 28.30 11.62 1.04
N SER A 28 28.90 10.66 0.30
CA SER A 28 29.55 9.45 0.84
C SER A 28 30.82 9.02 0.08
N ASN A 29 31.78 8.50 0.85
CA ASN A 29 33.20 8.17 0.60
C ASN A 29 33.76 7.92 -0.82
N ASN A 30 34.96 8.51 -0.97
CA ASN A 30 36.02 8.40 -1.98
C ASN A 30 35.78 8.91 -3.40
N SER A 31 34.55 9.28 -3.76
CA SER A 31 34.29 10.06 -4.96
C SER A 31 33.41 11.25 -4.62
N THR A 32 33.86 12.46 -4.97
CA THR A 32 33.07 13.69 -4.87
C THR A 32 32.05 13.81 -6.00
N THR A 33 32.03 12.84 -6.92
CA THR A 33 31.17 12.85 -8.10
C THR A 33 29.75 12.42 -7.76
N ILE A 34 28.79 13.29 -8.07
CA ILE A 34 27.36 12.99 -8.01
C ILE A 34 26.93 12.46 -9.38
N TYR A 35 26.36 11.26 -9.40
CA TYR A 35 25.86 10.62 -10.61
C TYR A 35 24.34 10.78 -10.72
N LYS A 36 23.87 11.11 -11.91
CA LYS A 36 22.42 11.20 -12.18
C LYS A 36 21.82 9.81 -12.26
N ALA A 37 20.83 9.55 -11.41
CA ALA A 37 20.02 8.33 -11.45
C ALA A 37 18.64 8.60 -12.09
N LYS A 38 18.08 7.57 -12.72
CA LYS A 38 16.70 7.57 -13.23
C LYS A 38 15.87 6.59 -12.40
N VAL A 39 14.67 7.00 -11.99
CA VAL A 39 13.72 6.08 -11.38
C VAL A 39 13.10 5.21 -12.48
N THR A 40 13.31 3.90 -12.40
CA THR A 40 12.79 2.94 -13.39
C THR A 40 11.51 2.27 -12.92
N LYS A 41 11.32 2.15 -11.60
CA LYS A 41 10.15 1.51 -11.00
C LYS A 41 9.86 2.05 -9.60
N ILE A 42 8.59 2.19 -9.26
CA ILE A 42 8.13 2.63 -7.93
C ILE A 42 6.99 1.71 -7.47
N SER A 43 7.03 1.28 -6.22
CA SER A 43 5.89 0.70 -5.49
C SER A 43 5.62 1.53 -4.24
N HIS A 44 4.58 2.36 -4.30
CA HIS A 44 4.06 3.07 -3.13
C HIS A 44 3.44 2.14 -2.09
N GLU A 45 3.09 0.91 -2.47
CA GLU A 45 2.47 -0.06 -1.57
C GLU A 45 3.47 -0.64 -0.58
N CYS A 46 4.69 -0.91 -1.06
CA CYS A 46 5.76 -1.49 -0.26
C CYS A 46 6.83 -0.47 0.12
N ASP A 47 6.66 0.81 -0.26
CA ASP A 47 7.64 1.89 -0.09
C ASP A 47 9.02 1.55 -0.72
N LEU A 48 9.00 1.09 -1.97
CA LEU A 48 10.21 0.67 -2.71
C LEU A 48 10.34 1.39 -4.05
N ALA A 49 11.58 1.62 -4.48
CA ALA A 49 11.89 2.12 -5.81
C ALA A 49 13.14 1.44 -6.38
N ILE A 50 13.21 1.34 -7.72
CA ILE A 50 14.40 0.93 -8.46
C ILE A 50 14.96 2.15 -9.17
N LEU A 51 16.26 2.37 -8.99
CA LEU A 51 17.03 3.43 -9.63
C LEU A 51 18.06 2.82 -10.55
N GLU A 52 18.31 3.47 -11.68
CA GLU A 52 19.33 3.11 -12.66
C GLU A 52 20.29 4.27 -12.88
N VAL A 53 21.59 3.99 -12.90
CA VAL A 53 22.65 4.96 -13.21
C VAL A 53 23.33 4.50 -14.50
N ALA A 54 23.22 5.31 -15.55
CA ALA A 54 23.71 4.95 -16.89
C ALA A 54 25.22 5.12 -17.06
N ASN A 55 25.89 5.83 -16.14
CA ASN A 55 27.35 6.03 -16.23
C ASN A 55 28.08 4.79 -15.66
N GLU A 56 28.88 4.12 -16.49
CA GLU A 56 29.64 2.92 -16.12
C GLU A 56 30.71 3.18 -15.03
N ASP A 57 31.25 4.41 -14.97
CA ASP A 57 32.23 4.81 -13.93
C ASP A 57 31.65 4.68 -12.52
N PHE A 58 30.32 4.80 -12.38
CA PHE A 58 29.64 4.59 -11.11
C PHE A 58 29.73 3.13 -10.63
N TRP A 59 29.76 2.17 -11.56
CA TRP A 59 29.73 0.74 -11.24
C TRP A 59 31.11 0.13 -11.07
N GLU A 60 32.17 0.83 -11.47
CA GLU A 60 33.54 0.34 -11.38
C GLU A 60 33.94 0.01 -9.92
N GLY A 61 34.41 -1.21 -9.69
CA GLY A 61 34.81 -1.69 -8.36
C GLY A 61 33.66 -1.96 -7.38
N MET A 62 32.39 -1.80 -7.80
CA MET A 62 31.24 -2.15 -6.96
C MET A 62 30.97 -3.65 -6.97
N SER A 63 30.55 -4.17 -5.81
CA SER A 63 30.04 -5.54 -5.67
C SER A 63 28.59 -5.51 -5.22
N ALA A 64 27.74 -6.25 -5.92
CA ALA A 64 26.32 -6.36 -5.57
C ALA A 64 26.14 -7.07 -4.23
N LEU A 65 25.18 -6.59 -3.44
CA LEU A 65 24.74 -7.29 -2.25
C LEU A 65 23.75 -8.39 -2.64
N TYR A 66 23.78 -9.50 -1.92
CA TYR A 66 22.90 -10.64 -2.17
C TYR A 66 21.75 -10.65 -1.16
N PHE A 67 20.52 -10.76 -1.67
CA PHE A 67 19.35 -11.00 -0.84
C PHE A 67 19.33 -12.45 -0.33
N THR A 68 18.81 -12.65 0.87
CA THR A 68 18.39 -13.98 1.34
C THR A 68 16.89 -14.15 1.16
N ALA A 69 16.44 -15.35 0.82
CA ALA A 69 15.00 -15.69 0.82
C ALA A 69 14.48 -15.91 2.25
N ASP A 70 15.38 -16.24 3.18
CA ASP A 70 15.04 -16.58 4.55
C ASP A 70 14.73 -15.33 5.37
N ILE A 71 13.62 -15.35 6.11
CA ILE A 71 13.37 -14.37 7.16
C ILE A 71 14.31 -14.72 8.33
N PRO A 72 14.99 -13.76 8.98
CA PRO A 72 15.93 -14.03 10.07
C PRO A 72 15.24 -14.52 11.36
N LEU A 73 15.96 -15.25 12.23
CA LEU A 73 15.47 -15.70 13.55
C LEU A 73 15.33 -14.55 14.54
N VAL A 74 14.33 -14.62 15.42
CA VAL A 74 14.26 -13.70 16.57
C VAL A 74 15.51 -13.90 17.42
N GLY A 75 16.17 -12.79 17.77
CA GLY A 75 17.45 -12.77 18.46
C GLY A 75 18.68 -12.79 17.54
N GLU A 76 18.52 -12.91 16.22
CA GLU A 76 19.66 -12.78 15.31
C GLU A 76 20.19 -11.35 15.23
N ALA A 77 21.51 -11.22 15.22
CA ALA A 77 22.19 -9.95 15.08
C ALA A 77 22.04 -9.40 13.66
N VAL A 78 21.57 -8.15 13.58
CA VAL A 78 21.40 -7.40 12.34
C VAL A 78 22.33 -6.21 12.31
N THR A 79 22.72 -5.80 11.11
CA THR A 79 23.36 -4.52 10.86
C THR A 79 22.53 -3.73 9.86
N VAL A 80 21.99 -2.60 10.32
CA VAL A 80 21.36 -1.59 9.46
C VAL A 80 22.46 -0.67 8.97
N LEU A 81 22.53 -0.48 7.66
CA LEU A 81 23.52 0.38 7.05
C LEU A 81 22.80 1.56 6.39
N GLY A 82 23.35 2.77 6.49
CA GLY A 82 22.78 3.93 5.82
C GLY A 82 23.62 5.19 5.92
N PHE A 83 23.03 6.31 5.51
CA PHE A 83 23.62 7.64 5.54
C PHE A 83 22.69 8.63 6.25
N PRO A 84 22.62 8.58 7.59
CA PRO A 84 21.76 9.46 8.35
C PRO A 84 21.97 10.95 8.01
N LYS A 85 20.89 11.72 8.11
CA LYS A 85 20.91 13.15 7.82
C LYS A 85 21.97 13.86 8.68
N GLY A 86 22.83 14.65 8.05
CA GLY A 86 23.95 15.35 8.71
C GLY A 86 25.27 14.57 8.76
N TYR A 87 25.32 13.31 8.29
CA TYR A 87 26.54 12.51 8.23
C TYR A 87 27.01 12.34 6.78
N GLU A 88 28.29 12.63 6.51
CA GLU A 88 28.92 12.39 5.20
C GLU A 88 29.47 10.98 5.04
N SER A 89 29.67 10.25 6.14
CA SER A 89 30.16 8.88 6.10
C SER A 89 29.03 7.88 6.32
N GLN A 90 29.24 6.65 5.85
CA GLN A 90 28.30 5.56 6.09
C GLN A 90 28.25 5.28 7.59
N VAL A 91 27.03 5.23 8.14
CA VAL A 91 26.80 4.85 9.52
C VAL A 91 26.19 3.45 9.54
N SER A 92 26.72 2.62 10.43
CA SER A 92 26.14 1.31 10.74
C SER A 92 25.50 1.34 12.12
N LYS A 93 24.36 0.66 12.25
CA LYS A 93 23.66 0.43 13.51
C LYS A 93 23.45 -1.06 13.67
N SER A 94 23.93 -1.59 14.79
CA SER A 94 23.70 -2.98 15.16
C SER A 94 22.45 -3.09 16.02
N GLY A 95 21.77 -4.22 15.91
CA GLY A 95 20.63 -4.58 16.73
C GLY A 95 20.37 -6.07 16.61
N LEU A 96 19.21 -6.50 17.10
CA LEU A 96 18.67 -7.84 17.06
C LEU A 96 17.30 -7.81 16.37
N VAL A 97 16.96 -8.90 15.69
CA VAL A 97 15.58 -9.15 15.27
C VAL A 97 14.74 -9.41 16.51
N ILE A 98 13.67 -8.65 16.71
CA ILE A 98 12.78 -8.81 17.87
C ILE A 98 11.44 -9.43 17.52
N GLY A 99 11.07 -9.49 16.24
CA GLY A 99 9.82 -10.11 15.83
C GLY A 99 9.52 -9.95 14.34
N ILE A 100 8.52 -10.69 13.89
CA ILE A 100 7.99 -10.65 12.53
C ILE A 100 6.47 -10.51 12.65
N GLN A 101 5.89 -9.50 12.02
CA GLN A 101 4.45 -9.26 12.11
C GLN A 101 3.94 -8.46 10.92
N PHE A 102 2.61 -8.38 10.76
CA PHE A 102 2.00 -7.45 9.82
C PHE A 102 1.88 -6.06 10.48
N LYS A 103 2.19 -5.01 9.73
CA LYS A 103 2.01 -3.62 10.13
C LYS A 103 1.46 -2.79 8.98
N HIS A 104 0.77 -1.71 9.33
CA HIS A 104 0.37 -0.68 8.38
C HIS A 104 1.60 0.05 7.84
N TYR A 105 1.73 0.09 6.52
CA TYR A 105 2.73 0.88 5.81
C TYR A 105 2.19 2.30 5.64
N THR A 106 2.88 3.31 6.20
CA THR A 106 2.35 4.69 6.28
C THR A 106 1.96 5.29 4.93
N HIS A 107 2.72 4.98 3.87
CA HIS A 107 2.47 5.53 2.55
C HIS A 107 1.25 4.91 1.86
N SER A 108 0.97 3.63 2.12
CA SER A 108 -0.10 2.90 1.45
C SER A 108 -1.36 2.73 2.29
N GLN A 109 -1.24 2.85 3.61
CA GLN A 109 -2.27 2.50 4.60
C GLN A 109 -2.71 1.04 4.52
N THR A 110 -1.85 0.16 3.98
CA THR A 110 -2.09 -1.27 3.84
C THR A 110 -1.21 -2.06 4.79
N GLU A 111 -1.70 -3.21 5.25
CA GLU A 111 -0.93 -4.09 6.13
C GLU A 111 -0.05 -5.05 5.35
N HIS A 112 1.25 -4.99 5.58
CA HIS A 112 2.20 -5.94 5.02
C HIS A 112 3.18 -6.44 6.08
N LEU A 113 3.84 -7.55 5.76
CA LEU A 113 4.85 -8.15 6.61
C LEU A 113 5.99 -7.17 6.86
N VAL A 114 6.45 -7.11 8.11
CA VAL A 114 7.66 -6.39 8.53
C VAL A 114 8.49 -7.28 9.44
N ILE A 115 9.82 -7.15 9.33
CA ILE A 115 10.74 -7.60 10.35
C ILE A 115 10.96 -6.43 11.31
N LEU A 116 10.85 -6.68 12.61
CA LEU A 116 11.13 -5.70 13.64
C LEU A 116 12.55 -5.90 14.16
N VAL A 117 13.24 -4.79 14.34
CA VAL A 117 14.61 -4.77 14.91
C VAL A 117 14.70 -3.72 16.00
N ASP A 118 15.50 -3.97 17.03
CA ASP A 118 15.80 -3.02 18.11
C ASP A 118 16.97 -2.08 17.76
N ALA A 119 17.04 -1.64 16.51
CA ALA A 119 18.06 -0.73 16.02
C ALA A 119 17.53 0.70 15.96
N HIS A 120 18.37 1.68 16.31
CA HIS A 120 18.06 3.11 16.17
C HIS A 120 18.14 3.55 14.69
N ILE A 121 17.06 3.32 13.94
CA ILE A 121 16.91 3.76 12.55
C ILE A 121 16.36 5.18 12.56
N ILE A 122 17.09 6.11 11.93
CA ILE A 122 16.69 7.52 11.75
C ILE A 122 16.70 7.88 10.27
N SER A 123 16.14 9.04 9.91
CA SER A 123 16.16 9.55 8.54
C SER A 123 17.57 9.49 7.92
N GLY A 124 17.65 8.93 6.71
CA GLY A 124 18.88 8.60 5.99
C GLY A 124 19.38 7.15 6.17
N HIS A 125 18.83 6.38 7.12
CA HIS A 125 18.95 4.91 7.10
C HIS A 125 17.86 4.27 6.24
N SER A 126 16.66 4.87 6.19
CA SER A 126 15.56 4.38 5.36
C SER A 126 15.99 4.25 3.89
N GLY A 127 15.61 3.13 3.26
CA GLY A 127 16.08 2.77 1.92
C GLY A 127 17.43 2.04 1.88
N GLY A 128 18.19 2.06 2.99
CA GLY A 128 19.42 1.29 3.15
C GLY A 128 19.18 -0.20 3.43
N PRO A 129 20.16 -1.08 3.14
CA PRO A 129 20.04 -2.51 3.37
C PRO A 129 20.17 -2.84 4.86
N VAL A 130 19.38 -3.83 5.30
CA VAL A 130 19.58 -4.50 6.60
C VAL A 130 20.18 -5.87 6.35
N VAL A 131 21.28 -6.16 7.04
CA VAL A 131 22.16 -7.29 6.74
C VAL A 131 22.26 -8.23 7.93
N VAL A 132 22.19 -9.54 7.66
CA VAL A 132 22.51 -10.63 8.58
C VAL A 132 23.55 -11.52 7.90
N GLN A 133 24.68 -11.76 8.55
CA GLN A 133 25.75 -12.64 8.03
C GLN A 133 26.16 -12.33 6.57
N GLY A 134 26.25 -11.05 6.22
CA GLY A 134 26.65 -10.60 4.87
C GLY A 134 25.56 -10.70 3.80
N LYS A 135 24.34 -11.16 4.14
CA LYS A 135 23.18 -11.20 3.24
C LYS A 135 22.14 -10.17 3.64
N VAL A 136 21.50 -9.56 2.65
CA VAL A 136 20.43 -8.58 2.86
C VAL A 136 19.14 -9.32 3.22
N ILE A 137 18.58 -9.01 4.39
CA ILE A 137 17.29 -9.53 4.89
C ILE A 137 16.12 -8.61 4.58
N GLY A 138 16.41 -7.38 4.14
CA GLY A 138 15.39 -6.41 3.77
C GLY A 138 15.91 -4.99 3.63
N VAL A 139 14.98 -4.06 3.47
CA VAL A 139 15.23 -2.62 3.33
C VAL A 139 14.74 -1.91 4.60
N ALA A 140 15.57 -1.06 5.19
CA ALA A 140 15.21 -0.31 6.38
C ALA A 140 14.01 0.61 6.10
N PHE A 141 13.01 0.54 6.98
CA PHE A 141 11.73 1.23 6.84
C PHE A 141 11.28 1.76 8.21
N GLN A 142 10.79 2.99 8.24
CA GLN A 142 10.09 3.64 9.36
C GLN A 142 10.41 3.16 10.80
N SER A 143 11.04 4.01 11.59
CA SER A 143 11.09 3.86 13.05
C SER A 143 9.83 4.42 13.70
N PHE A 144 9.39 3.78 14.79
CA PHE A 144 8.47 4.39 15.73
C PHE A 144 9.31 5.02 16.85
N ASP A 145 9.11 6.32 17.09
CA ASP A 145 9.62 6.97 18.28
C ASP A 145 8.59 6.81 19.38
N PHE A 146 8.85 5.92 20.33
CA PHE A 146 8.07 5.92 21.57
C PHE A 146 8.65 7.04 22.44
N ASP A 147 8.17 8.27 22.26
CA ASP A 147 8.59 9.48 23.00
C ASP A 147 8.61 9.34 24.54
N LYS A 148 8.07 8.23 25.09
CA LYS A 148 8.01 7.94 26.53
C LYS A 148 8.82 6.72 26.97
N VAL A 149 9.41 5.96 26.05
CA VAL A 149 10.20 4.75 26.36
C VAL A 149 11.41 4.72 25.43
N GLN A 150 12.64 4.73 25.97
CA GLN A 150 13.91 4.69 25.23
C GLN A 150 14.15 3.34 24.50
N VAL A 151 13.16 2.83 23.78
CA VAL A 151 13.24 1.58 23.02
C VAL A 151 12.94 1.90 21.57
N TYR A 152 13.97 1.78 20.74
CA TYR A 152 13.88 2.03 19.31
C TYR A 152 13.45 0.76 18.58
N ILE A 153 12.15 0.62 18.33
CA ILE A 153 11.63 -0.44 17.48
C ILE A 153 11.52 0.10 16.06
N SER A 154 12.36 -0.44 15.20
CA SER A 154 12.38 -0.09 13.79
C SER A 154 11.88 -1.24 12.93
N SER A 155 11.37 -0.89 11.75
CA SER A 155 10.79 -1.86 10.83
C SER A 155 11.75 -2.10 9.65
N VAL A 156 11.61 -3.26 9.03
CA VAL A 156 12.39 -3.64 7.86
C VAL A 156 11.43 -4.32 6.88
N ILE A 157 11.43 -3.83 5.64
CA ILE A 157 10.69 -4.41 4.53
C ILE A 157 11.38 -5.73 4.18
N PRO A 158 10.78 -6.90 4.41
CA PRO A 158 11.45 -8.18 4.24
C PRO A 158 11.77 -8.47 2.78
N THR A 159 12.81 -9.25 2.53
CA THR A 159 13.20 -9.66 1.18
C THR A 159 12.09 -10.35 0.40
N CYS A 160 11.17 -11.08 1.03
CA CYS A 160 10.04 -11.67 0.31
C CYS A 160 9.21 -10.61 -0.44
N LEU A 161 8.95 -9.46 0.19
CA LEU A 161 8.24 -8.34 -0.46
C LEU A 161 9.12 -7.63 -1.49
N VAL A 162 10.41 -7.45 -1.20
CA VAL A 162 11.37 -6.89 -2.17
C VAL A 162 11.44 -7.73 -3.43
N MET A 163 11.50 -9.06 -3.32
CA MET A 163 11.56 -9.98 -4.45
C MET A 163 10.25 -10.01 -5.24
N GLN A 164 9.09 -9.87 -4.58
CA GLN A 164 7.82 -9.67 -5.29
C GLN A 164 7.84 -8.37 -6.09
N PHE A 165 8.30 -7.27 -5.50
CA PHE A 165 8.45 -6.01 -6.21
C PHE A 165 9.45 -6.10 -7.38
N LEU A 166 10.61 -6.73 -7.20
CA LEU A 166 11.60 -6.89 -8.27
C LEU A 166 11.07 -7.76 -9.42
N SER A 167 10.37 -8.85 -9.11
CA SER A 167 9.85 -9.79 -10.11
C SER A 167 8.55 -9.34 -10.79
N SER A 168 7.95 -8.22 -10.37
CA SER A 168 6.69 -7.75 -10.92
C SER A 168 6.86 -7.15 -12.33
N THR A 169 5.90 -7.38 -13.22
CA THR A 169 5.95 -6.87 -14.61
C THR A 169 5.56 -5.39 -14.68
N GLU A 170 5.71 -4.74 -15.84
CA GLU A 170 5.15 -3.39 -16.04
C GLU A 170 3.63 -3.35 -15.82
N GLU A 171 2.90 -4.41 -16.21
CA GLU A 171 1.46 -4.55 -15.91
C GLU A 171 1.20 -4.63 -14.39
N SER A 172 2.08 -5.30 -13.64
CA SER A 172 1.99 -5.34 -12.17
C SER A 172 2.29 -3.99 -11.50
N GLN A 173 2.94 -3.05 -12.20
CA GLN A 173 3.11 -1.67 -11.70
C GLN A 173 1.81 -0.86 -11.75
N GLN A 174 0.82 -1.29 -12.55
CA GLN A 174 -0.46 -0.60 -12.69
C GLN A 174 -1.48 -1.04 -11.63
N LEU A 175 -1.40 -2.29 -11.18
CA LEU A 175 -2.35 -2.91 -10.26
C LEU A 175 -1.80 -2.99 -8.83
N SER A 176 -0.80 -3.87 -8.64
CA SER A 176 -0.03 -4.08 -7.41
C SER A 176 0.95 -5.22 -7.68
N ALA A 177 2.13 -5.19 -7.06
CA ALA A 177 3.07 -6.31 -7.07
C ALA A 177 2.73 -7.39 -6.03
N LEU A 178 1.83 -7.08 -5.09
CA LEU A 178 1.47 -7.93 -3.97
C LEU A 178 0.10 -8.57 -4.18
N SER A 179 -0.04 -9.76 -3.64
CA SER A 179 -1.29 -10.52 -3.65
C SER A 179 -2.17 -10.19 -2.46
N SER A 180 -3.48 -10.20 -2.69
CA SER A 180 -4.48 -10.13 -1.64
C SER A 180 -5.49 -11.27 -1.75
N LEU A 181 -5.84 -11.83 -0.59
CA LEU A 181 -7.01 -12.70 -0.44
C LEU A 181 -8.31 -11.88 -0.51
N GLY A 182 -8.29 -10.59 -0.16
CA GLY A 182 -9.49 -9.74 -0.13
C GLY A 182 -10.52 -10.17 0.92
N LEU A 183 -10.05 -10.58 2.10
CA LEU A 183 -10.86 -11.09 3.22
C LEU A 183 -10.53 -10.29 4.49
N THR A 184 -11.53 -10.06 5.34
CA THR A 184 -11.34 -9.71 6.75
C THR A 184 -11.73 -10.89 7.63
N PHE A 185 -11.11 -11.01 8.80
CA PHE A 185 -11.31 -12.14 9.68
C PHE A 185 -11.14 -11.76 11.15
N THR A 186 -11.80 -12.54 11.99
CA THR A 186 -11.64 -12.52 13.44
C THR A 186 -10.98 -13.81 13.90
N LEU A 187 -10.22 -13.72 14.99
CA LEU A 187 -9.64 -14.89 15.64
C LEU A 187 -10.76 -15.77 16.19
N ASN A 188 -10.67 -17.06 15.94
CA ASN A 188 -11.66 -18.00 16.44
C ASN A 188 -11.29 -18.38 17.87
N SER A 189 -12.16 -18.09 18.84
CA SER A 189 -11.93 -18.51 20.24
C SER A 189 -12.10 -20.02 20.45
N LYS A 190 -12.59 -20.76 19.45
CA LYS A 190 -12.61 -22.23 19.43
C LYS A 190 -11.21 -22.79 19.08
N GLU A 191 -11.09 -24.11 19.01
CA GLU A 191 -9.78 -24.80 18.95
C GLU A 191 -8.94 -24.55 17.67
N THR A 192 -9.52 -24.09 16.54
CA THR A 192 -8.75 -23.95 15.28
C THR A 192 -9.34 -22.92 14.30
N GLY A 193 -8.49 -22.40 13.42
CA GLY A 193 -8.87 -21.56 12.28
C GLY A 193 -9.20 -20.11 12.63
N VAL A 194 -9.59 -19.35 11.61
CA VAL A 194 -10.07 -17.97 11.74
C VAL A 194 -11.46 -17.83 11.13
N VAL A 195 -12.31 -16.99 11.72
CA VAL A 195 -13.68 -16.77 11.22
C VAL A 195 -13.62 -15.67 10.16
N ILE A 196 -14.18 -15.93 8.98
CA ILE A 196 -14.25 -14.94 7.92
C ILE A 196 -15.36 -13.94 8.26
N ASP A 197 -15.02 -12.66 8.37
CA ASP A 197 -16.01 -11.63 8.64
C ASP A 197 -16.59 -11.10 7.34
N ARG A 198 -15.73 -10.78 6.37
CA ARG A 198 -16.13 -10.21 5.07
C ARG A 198 -15.26 -10.70 3.93
N ILE A 199 -15.83 -10.63 2.74
CA ILE A 199 -15.20 -11.03 1.48
C ILE A 199 -15.44 -9.92 0.47
N SER A 200 -14.37 -9.28 0.02
CA SER A 200 -14.43 -8.27 -1.04
C SER A 200 -15.05 -8.85 -2.29
N SER A 201 -15.90 -8.08 -2.97
CA SER A 201 -16.47 -8.46 -4.27
C SER A 201 -15.42 -8.66 -5.37
N LEU A 202 -14.21 -8.13 -5.17
CA LEU A 202 -13.07 -8.26 -6.06
C LEU A 202 -12.16 -9.44 -5.68
N SER A 203 -12.41 -10.11 -4.56
CA SER A 203 -11.66 -11.30 -4.15
C SER A 203 -11.94 -12.47 -5.09
N GLY A 204 -10.93 -13.30 -5.35
CA GLY A 204 -11.13 -14.60 -5.99
C GLY A 204 -11.99 -15.57 -5.16
N ALA A 205 -12.16 -15.31 -3.86
CA ALA A 205 -13.03 -16.08 -2.97
C ALA A 205 -14.49 -15.61 -3.03
N HIS A 206 -14.78 -14.50 -3.72
CA HIS A 206 -16.13 -13.96 -3.82
C HIS A 206 -17.08 -14.98 -4.47
N LYS A 207 -18.24 -15.21 -3.85
CA LYS A 207 -19.24 -16.23 -4.22
C LYS A 207 -18.79 -17.70 -4.08
N ILE A 208 -17.60 -17.94 -3.53
CA ILE A 208 -17.10 -19.30 -3.22
C ILE A 208 -17.18 -19.51 -1.71
N MET A 209 -16.57 -18.60 -0.97
CA MET A 209 -16.64 -18.52 0.49
C MET A 209 -17.69 -17.48 0.90
N TYR A 210 -18.14 -17.54 2.15
CA TYR A 210 -19.10 -16.60 2.71
C TYR A 210 -18.69 -16.18 4.13
N PRO A 211 -19.18 -15.02 4.61
CA PRO A 211 -19.07 -14.66 6.02
C PRO A 211 -19.49 -15.80 6.95
N PHE A 212 -18.81 -15.91 8.10
CA PHE A 212 -18.91 -16.96 9.12
C PHE A 212 -18.36 -18.34 8.74
N ASP A 213 -17.85 -18.53 7.53
CA ASP A 213 -16.98 -19.69 7.25
C ASP A 213 -15.74 -19.63 8.16
N ILE A 214 -15.31 -20.77 8.67
CA ILE A 214 -14.08 -20.86 9.47
C ILE A 214 -12.96 -21.37 8.56
N MET A 215 -11.99 -20.52 8.24
CA MET A 215 -10.84 -20.91 7.44
C MET A 215 -9.88 -21.76 8.30
N LEU A 216 -9.66 -23.00 7.89
CA LEU A 216 -8.93 -24.02 8.64
C LEU A 216 -7.49 -24.21 8.15
N ALA A 217 -7.25 -24.09 6.84
CA ALA A 217 -5.91 -24.28 6.26
C ALA A 217 -5.75 -23.54 4.93
N ILE A 218 -4.50 -23.18 4.60
CA ILE A 218 -4.08 -22.69 3.28
C ILE A 218 -2.97 -23.61 2.77
N ASP A 219 -3.09 -24.10 1.54
CA ASP A 219 -2.14 -25.02 0.90
C ASP A 219 -1.79 -26.22 1.82
N ASN A 220 -2.82 -26.77 2.49
CA ASN A 220 -2.73 -27.84 3.50
C ASN A 220 -1.96 -27.51 4.80
N ILE A 221 -1.61 -26.23 5.02
CA ILE A 221 -1.00 -25.76 6.26
C ILE A 221 -2.11 -25.28 7.21
N ALA A 222 -2.25 -25.96 8.34
CA ALA A 222 -3.29 -25.67 9.33
C ALA A 222 -3.11 -24.30 10.00
N ILE A 223 -4.21 -23.56 10.09
CA ILE A 223 -4.30 -22.25 10.74
C ILE A 223 -4.79 -22.46 12.17
N GLY A 224 -4.00 -21.99 13.13
CA GLY A 224 -4.39 -21.99 14.54
C GLY A 224 -5.53 -21.02 14.84
N SER A 225 -6.14 -21.17 16.01
CA SER A 225 -7.14 -20.24 16.55
C SER A 225 -6.62 -18.81 16.70
N ASP A 226 -5.30 -18.66 16.86
CA ASP A 226 -4.56 -17.41 16.90
C ASP A 226 -4.25 -16.81 15.52
N GLY A 227 -4.76 -17.42 14.44
CA GLY A 227 -4.47 -16.99 13.07
C GLY A 227 -3.03 -17.25 12.63
N ARG A 228 -2.27 -18.08 13.36
CA ARG A 228 -0.90 -18.40 13.01
C ARG A 228 -0.74 -19.79 12.43
N VAL A 229 0.22 -19.93 11.53
CA VAL A 229 0.65 -21.18 10.90
C VAL A 229 2.06 -21.57 11.37
N PRO A 230 2.43 -22.86 11.32
CA PRO A 230 3.81 -23.29 11.52
C PRO A 230 4.75 -22.55 10.56
N PHE A 231 5.86 -22.03 11.09
CA PHE A 231 6.85 -21.31 10.28
C PHE A 231 8.16 -22.08 10.17
N ARG A 232 8.86 -22.25 11.29
CA ARG A 232 10.12 -23.02 11.38
C ARG A 232 10.36 -23.45 12.82
N ARG A 233 10.90 -24.66 13.01
CA ARG A 233 11.05 -25.27 14.35
C ARG A 233 9.73 -25.12 15.12
N ASP A 234 9.75 -24.45 16.27
CA ASP A 234 8.59 -24.19 17.11
C ASP A 234 7.99 -22.78 16.92
N GLU A 235 8.53 -21.98 16.00
CA GLU A 235 8.01 -20.65 15.67
C GLU A 235 6.74 -20.74 14.81
N ARG A 236 5.77 -19.88 15.12
CA ARG A 236 4.55 -19.69 14.33
C ARG A 236 4.51 -18.25 13.80
N ILE A 237 3.96 -18.09 12.60
CA ILE A 237 3.82 -16.79 11.92
C ILE A 237 2.35 -16.58 11.52
N ASP A 238 1.93 -15.33 11.38
CA ASP A 238 0.60 -15.00 10.84
C ASP A 238 0.37 -15.69 9.49
N PHE A 239 -0.80 -16.34 9.30
CA PHE A 239 -1.10 -17.11 8.10
C PHE A 239 -0.99 -16.28 6.81
N ARG A 240 -1.21 -14.96 6.89
CA ARG A 240 -1.11 -14.04 5.75
C ARG A 240 0.29 -14.06 5.12
N TYR A 241 1.31 -14.50 5.87
CA TYR A 241 2.65 -14.75 5.32
C TYR A 241 2.61 -15.68 4.11
N LEU A 242 1.81 -16.75 4.14
CA LEU A 242 1.68 -17.70 3.04
C LEU A 242 1.14 -17.03 1.77
N VAL A 243 0.27 -16.04 1.94
CA VAL A 243 -0.27 -15.21 0.83
C VAL A 243 0.82 -14.28 0.28
N SER A 244 1.63 -13.70 1.16
CA SER A 244 2.76 -12.83 0.79
C SER A 244 3.90 -13.56 0.06
N LEU A 245 3.88 -14.89 -0.03
CA LEU A 245 4.80 -15.67 -0.85
C LEU A 245 4.33 -15.84 -2.29
N LYS A 246 3.03 -15.66 -2.55
CA LYS A 246 2.39 -15.92 -3.84
C LYS A 246 2.25 -14.65 -4.67
N LYS A 247 2.39 -14.78 -5.98
CA LYS A 247 2.21 -13.68 -6.94
C LYS A 247 0.74 -13.46 -7.29
N PRO A 248 0.35 -12.26 -7.74
CA PRO A 248 -1.00 -12.04 -8.24
C PRO A 248 -1.34 -13.05 -9.35
N CYS A 249 -2.60 -13.46 -9.40
CA CYS A 249 -3.13 -14.50 -10.28
C CYS A 249 -2.67 -15.94 -9.99
N GLU A 250 -1.75 -16.17 -9.05
CA GLU A 250 -1.54 -17.51 -8.52
C GLU A 250 -2.75 -17.95 -7.69
N SER A 251 -2.92 -19.25 -7.53
CA SER A 251 -4.02 -19.81 -6.75
C SER A 251 -3.51 -20.54 -5.50
N LEU A 252 -4.34 -20.57 -4.48
CA LEU A 252 -4.11 -21.31 -3.25
C LEU A 252 -5.31 -22.20 -2.93
N LEU A 253 -5.06 -23.31 -2.24
CA LEU A 253 -6.09 -24.21 -1.75
C LEU A 253 -6.52 -23.75 -0.35
N ILE A 254 -7.79 -23.43 -0.16
CA ILE A 254 -8.36 -23.10 1.15
C ILE A 254 -9.23 -24.25 1.63
N LYS A 255 -8.96 -24.73 2.84
CA LYS A 255 -9.86 -25.62 3.58
C LYS A 255 -10.65 -24.81 4.59
N PHE A 256 -11.98 -24.97 4.61
CA PHE A 256 -12.84 -24.20 5.51
C PHE A 256 -14.01 -25.03 6.04
N LEU A 257 -14.55 -24.63 7.19
CA LEU A 257 -15.73 -25.22 7.80
C LEU A 257 -16.96 -24.36 7.49
N ARG A 258 -18.03 -24.97 7.02
CA ARG A 258 -19.34 -24.34 6.84
C ARG A 258 -20.42 -25.27 7.37
N SER A 259 -21.27 -24.78 8.28
CA SER A 259 -22.38 -25.57 8.84
C SER A 259 -21.95 -26.93 9.44
N GLY A 260 -20.72 -27.03 9.96
CA GLY A 260 -20.18 -28.26 10.54
C GLY A 260 -19.53 -29.22 9.54
N GLU A 261 -19.62 -28.95 8.24
CA GLU A 261 -18.97 -29.73 7.19
C GLU A 261 -17.70 -29.03 6.68
N VAL A 262 -16.69 -29.84 6.35
CA VAL A 262 -15.41 -29.35 5.86
C VAL A 262 -15.42 -29.34 4.33
N HIS A 263 -15.08 -28.19 3.78
CA HIS A 263 -15.01 -27.94 2.34
C HIS A 263 -13.61 -27.50 1.93
N GLU A 264 -13.32 -27.64 0.64
CA GLU A 264 -12.09 -27.16 0.02
C GLU A 264 -12.44 -26.35 -1.23
N CYS A 265 -11.71 -25.27 -1.46
CA CYS A 265 -11.83 -24.48 -2.67
C CYS A 265 -10.48 -23.94 -3.13
N VAL A 266 -10.34 -23.75 -4.44
CA VAL A 266 -9.17 -23.09 -5.03
C VAL A 266 -9.52 -21.63 -5.23
N VAL A 267 -8.76 -20.74 -4.60
CA VAL A 267 -8.94 -19.29 -4.69
C VAL A 267 -7.78 -18.69 -5.46
N THR A 268 -8.09 -18.00 -6.55
CA THR A 268 -7.11 -17.22 -7.31
C THR A 268 -6.89 -15.87 -6.64
N LEU A 269 -5.64 -15.62 -6.24
CA LEU A 269 -5.23 -14.36 -5.64
C LEU A 269 -5.33 -13.22 -6.64
N LYS A 270 -5.80 -12.07 -6.17
CA LYS A 270 -5.87 -10.85 -6.96
C LYS A 270 -4.78 -9.90 -6.51
N PRO A 271 -4.30 -9.01 -7.41
CA PRO A 271 -3.46 -7.90 -6.97
C PRO A 271 -4.15 -7.14 -5.84
N TYR A 272 -3.38 -6.62 -4.89
CA TYR A 272 -3.93 -5.76 -3.85
C TYR A 272 -4.67 -4.58 -4.51
N ASN A 273 -5.96 -4.45 -4.24
CA ASN A 273 -6.78 -3.48 -4.94
C ASN A 273 -6.57 -2.09 -4.36
N ARG A 274 -6.00 -1.18 -5.14
CA ARG A 274 -6.03 0.25 -4.82
C ARG A 274 -7.41 0.81 -5.17
N PRO A 275 -8.05 1.58 -4.28
CA PRO A 275 -9.31 2.23 -4.62
C PRO A 275 -9.10 3.11 -5.86
N LYS A 276 -9.99 2.97 -6.86
CA LYS A 276 -9.99 3.90 -8.00
C LYS A 276 -10.43 5.26 -7.48
N TYR A 277 -9.76 6.30 -7.93
CA TYR A 277 -10.13 7.65 -7.55
C TYR A 277 -9.73 8.65 -8.64
N TYR A 278 -10.40 9.78 -8.65
CA TYR A 278 -10.06 10.96 -9.43
C TYR A 278 -10.23 12.21 -8.57
N ILE A 279 -9.33 13.18 -8.70
CA ILE A 279 -9.35 14.44 -7.97
C ILE A 279 -9.35 15.56 -8.99
N PHE A 280 -10.32 16.47 -8.83
CA PHE A 280 -10.44 17.65 -9.67
C PHE A 280 -10.97 18.83 -8.84
N GLY A 281 -10.20 19.91 -8.74
CA GLY A 281 -10.57 21.10 -7.97
C GLY A 281 -10.83 20.85 -6.49
N GLY A 282 -10.18 19.82 -5.91
CA GLY A 282 -10.42 19.39 -4.53
C GLY A 282 -11.59 18.44 -4.33
N LEU A 283 -12.39 18.20 -5.36
CA LEU A 283 -13.43 17.17 -5.35
C LEU A 283 -12.79 15.80 -5.55
N VAL A 284 -13.12 14.84 -4.70
CA VAL A 284 -12.59 13.47 -4.76
C VAL A 284 -13.70 12.53 -5.24
N PHE A 285 -13.52 12.02 -6.45
CA PHE A 285 -14.38 11.06 -7.11
C PHE A 285 -13.86 9.65 -6.87
N VAL A 286 -14.70 8.78 -6.30
CA VAL A 286 -14.43 7.35 -6.10
C VAL A 286 -15.60 6.54 -6.69
N PRO A 287 -15.41 5.28 -7.10
CA PRO A 287 -16.53 4.47 -7.53
C PRO A 287 -17.34 3.99 -6.33
N PHE A 288 -18.68 3.90 -6.47
CA PHE A 288 -19.45 3.13 -5.48
C PHE A 288 -19.13 1.69 -5.74
N SER A 289 -18.76 0.99 -4.70
CA SER A 289 -18.77 -0.45 -4.72
C SER A 289 -19.29 -0.93 -3.38
N GLN A 290 -19.86 -2.14 -3.36
CA GLN A 290 -20.19 -2.80 -2.11
C GLN A 290 -18.95 -2.88 -1.20
N SER A 291 -17.76 -3.11 -1.76
CA SER A 291 -16.49 -3.06 -1.03
C SER A 291 -16.21 -1.69 -0.41
N TYR A 292 -16.47 -0.59 -1.11
CA TYR A 292 -16.30 0.76 -0.56
C TYR A 292 -17.29 1.03 0.57
N MET A 293 -18.55 0.60 0.42
CA MET A 293 -19.57 0.69 1.47
C MET A 293 -19.14 -0.10 2.72
N ASP A 294 -18.68 -1.34 2.54
CA ASP A 294 -18.25 -2.18 3.64
C ASP A 294 -17.09 -1.51 4.41
N ASP A 295 -16.09 -0.97 3.71
CA ASP A 295 -14.96 -0.25 4.34
C ASP A 295 -15.39 1.09 5.01
N PHE A 296 -16.35 1.80 4.43
CA PHE A 296 -16.84 3.10 4.89
C PHE A 296 -17.78 3.01 6.10
N VAL A 297 -18.61 1.96 6.17
CA VAL A 297 -19.57 1.73 7.26
C VAL A 297 -18.89 1.48 8.61
N ASP A 298 -17.69 0.91 8.62
CA ASP A 298 -16.96 0.62 9.86
C ASP A 298 -16.26 1.85 10.47
N GLN A 299 -16.04 2.91 9.67
CA GLN A 299 -15.36 4.13 10.12
C GLN A 299 -16.33 5.21 10.62
N LEU A 300 -17.64 5.06 10.40
CA LEU A 300 -18.65 6.03 10.81
C LEU A 300 -19.34 5.63 12.12
N PRO A 301 -19.65 6.61 13.01
CA PRO A 301 -20.56 6.38 14.12
C PRO A 301 -21.89 5.86 13.60
N ARG A 302 -22.40 4.76 14.19
CA ARG A 302 -23.63 4.07 13.75
C ARG A 302 -24.84 4.99 13.58
N ASP A 303 -24.88 6.12 14.28
CA ASP A 303 -25.99 7.08 14.23
C ASP A 303 -26.01 7.96 12.95
N ALA A 304 -24.92 8.04 12.20
CA ALA A 304 -24.84 8.83 10.96
C ALA A 304 -25.42 8.09 9.73
N LEU A 305 -25.59 6.77 9.80
CA LEU A 305 -25.92 5.93 8.64
C LEU A 305 -27.44 5.75 8.40
N PHE A 306 -28.27 6.04 9.39
CA PHE A 306 -29.68 5.59 9.40
C PHE A 306 -30.70 6.49 8.71
N LYS A 307 -30.30 7.60 8.06
CA LYS A 307 -31.29 8.51 7.43
C LYS A 307 -31.37 8.48 5.91
N THR A 308 -30.54 7.74 5.18
CA THR A 308 -30.57 7.88 3.70
C THR A 308 -30.34 6.61 2.87
N THR A 309 -29.74 5.52 3.38
CA THR A 309 -29.13 4.53 2.47
C THR A 309 -29.86 3.19 2.32
N VAL A 310 -30.83 2.85 3.18
CA VAL A 310 -31.38 1.48 3.22
C VAL A 310 -32.58 1.27 2.27
N SER A 311 -33.34 2.31 1.91
CA SER A 311 -34.51 2.17 1.03
C SER A 311 -34.19 2.12 -0.47
N GLU A 312 -33.09 2.72 -0.92
CA GLU A 312 -32.81 2.91 -2.36
C GLU A 312 -31.90 1.83 -2.98
N ALA A 313 -31.20 1.03 -2.17
CA ALA A 313 -30.29 -0.03 -2.65
C ALA A 313 -31.00 -1.21 -3.34
N LYS A 314 -32.33 -1.30 -3.23
CA LYS A 314 -33.12 -2.40 -3.81
C LYS A 314 -33.43 -2.24 -5.31
N GLU A 315 -33.25 -1.07 -5.91
CA GLU A 315 -33.75 -0.80 -7.27
C GLU A 315 -32.70 -0.57 -8.37
N LEU A 316 -31.40 -0.54 -8.08
CA LEU A 316 -30.41 -0.07 -9.06
C LEU A 316 -29.33 -1.11 -9.40
N GLU A 317 -29.58 -1.88 -10.46
CA GLU A 317 -28.50 -2.41 -11.29
C GLU A 317 -27.79 -1.25 -12.02
N ALA A 318 -26.46 -1.21 -11.91
CA ALA A 318 -25.50 -0.32 -12.57
C ALA A 318 -25.46 1.17 -12.14
N GLY A 319 -24.36 1.56 -11.48
CA GLY A 319 -23.86 2.94 -11.48
C GLY A 319 -23.13 3.34 -10.19
N GLU A 320 -21.83 3.58 -10.30
CA GLU A 320 -20.89 4.04 -9.27
C GLU A 320 -21.28 5.43 -8.65
N LEU A 321 -20.78 5.78 -7.46
CA LEU A 321 -21.20 6.84 -6.51
C LEU A 321 -19.94 7.48 -5.94
N VAL A 322 -19.94 8.80 -5.88
CA VAL A 322 -18.83 9.65 -5.48
C VAL A 322 -19.24 10.45 -4.23
N MET A 323 -18.35 10.62 -3.25
CA MET A 323 -18.70 11.23 -1.95
C MET A 323 -18.59 12.77 -1.92
N LEU A 324 -19.74 13.39 -2.14
CA LEU A 324 -20.42 14.41 -1.31
C LEU A 324 -21.93 14.36 -1.63
N SER A 325 -22.25 13.72 -2.76
CA SER A 325 -23.56 13.25 -3.21
C SER A 325 -23.33 12.52 -4.54
N ARG A 326 -24.19 11.55 -4.89
CA ARG A 326 -24.00 10.75 -6.11
C ARG A 326 -24.09 11.64 -7.36
N VAL A 327 -22.99 11.77 -8.10
CA VAL A 327 -22.94 12.50 -9.37
C VAL A 327 -23.60 11.66 -10.47
N TYR A 328 -24.73 12.14 -10.99
CA TYR A 328 -25.51 11.47 -12.04
C TYR A 328 -25.19 12.00 -13.44
N LYS A 329 -24.91 13.29 -13.56
CA LYS A 329 -24.51 13.92 -14.83
C LYS A 329 -23.36 14.88 -14.62
N VAL A 330 -22.58 15.05 -15.69
CA VAL A 330 -21.58 16.11 -15.82
C VAL A 330 -21.91 16.88 -17.08
N ASN A 331 -22.14 18.19 -16.98
CA ASN A 331 -22.56 19.05 -18.10
C ASN A 331 -23.79 18.50 -18.85
N GLY A 332 -24.76 17.96 -18.11
CA GLY A 332 -25.97 17.32 -18.66
C GLY A 332 -25.78 15.90 -19.22
N VAL A 333 -24.55 15.40 -19.34
CA VAL A 333 -24.24 14.04 -19.83
C VAL A 333 -24.30 13.04 -18.69
N LYS A 334 -25.10 11.99 -18.83
CA LYS A 334 -25.24 10.93 -17.81
C LYS A 334 -23.93 10.16 -17.62
N VAL A 335 -23.45 10.10 -16.38
CA VAL A 335 -22.26 9.36 -15.98
C VAL A 335 -22.56 7.85 -15.98
N LYS A 336 -21.60 7.05 -16.47
CA LYS A 336 -21.74 5.58 -16.59
C LYS A 336 -20.78 4.82 -15.69
N SER A 337 -19.60 5.38 -15.47
CA SER A 337 -18.52 4.86 -14.63
C SER A 337 -17.60 6.03 -14.25
N LEU A 338 -16.69 5.82 -13.30
CA LEU A 338 -15.66 6.79 -12.95
C LEU A 338 -14.77 7.12 -14.16
N LYS A 339 -14.47 6.13 -15.01
CA LYS A 339 -13.72 6.37 -16.25
C LYS A 339 -14.46 7.32 -17.19
N HIS A 340 -15.76 7.10 -17.40
CA HIS A 340 -16.58 7.99 -18.20
C HIS A 340 -16.66 9.41 -17.59
N LEU A 341 -16.72 9.51 -16.26
CA LEU A 341 -16.68 10.80 -15.57
C LEU A 341 -15.36 11.55 -15.83
N VAL A 342 -14.23 10.85 -15.72
CA VAL A 342 -12.90 11.42 -16.03
C VAL A 342 -12.85 11.92 -17.47
N GLU A 343 -13.30 11.10 -18.43
CA GLU A 343 -13.33 11.48 -19.84
C GLU A 343 -14.13 12.77 -20.08
N ILE A 344 -15.32 12.90 -19.48
CA ILE A 344 -16.16 14.10 -19.64
C ILE A 344 -15.48 15.33 -19.02
N ILE A 345 -14.89 15.20 -17.82
CA ILE A 345 -14.24 16.32 -17.14
C ILE A 345 -12.96 16.73 -17.87
N GLU A 346 -12.12 15.77 -18.28
CA GLU A 346 -10.86 16.08 -18.98
C GLU A 346 -11.08 16.68 -20.36
N GLN A 347 -12.20 16.36 -21.03
CA GLN A 347 -12.59 16.91 -22.33
C GLN A 347 -13.49 18.16 -22.23
N CYS A 348 -13.76 18.67 -21.01
CA CYS A 348 -14.61 19.82 -20.83
C CYS A 348 -14.02 21.06 -21.53
N CYS A 349 -14.81 21.68 -22.39
CA CYS A 349 -14.51 22.94 -23.07
C CYS A 349 -15.39 24.12 -22.59
N MET A 350 -16.22 23.89 -21.58
CA MET A 350 -17.10 24.89 -20.99
C MET A 350 -16.36 25.67 -19.90
N GLU A 351 -16.76 26.92 -19.67
CA GLU A 351 -16.20 27.77 -18.61
C GLU A 351 -16.49 27.18 -17.21
N TYR A 352 -17.68 26.63 -17.05
CA TYR A 352 -18.13 25.97 -15.83
C TYR A 352 -18.39 24.49 -16.08
N LEU A 353 -18.00 23.67 -15.11
CA LEU A 353 -18.34 22.27 -14.98
C LEU A 353 -19.55 22.16 -14.06
N THR A 354 -20.64 21.56 -14.52
CA THR A 354 -21.82 21.29 -13.71
C THR A 354 -21.89 19.82 -13.35
N LEU A 355 -22.11 19.53 -12.07
CA LEU A 355 -22.26 18.19 -11.51
C LEU A 355 -23.68 18.06 -10.96
N ASP A 356 -24.53 17.30 -11.65
CA ASP A 356 -25.89 17.04 -11.17
C ASP A 356 -25.85 15.92 -10.13
N LEU A 357 -26.35 16.20 -8.93
CA LEU A 357 -26.27 15.33 -7.77
C LEU A 357 -27.63 14.64 -7.52
N GLN A 358 -27.60 13.47 -6.88
CA GLN A 358 -28.80 12.64 -6.68
C GLN A 358 -29.92 13.31 -5.86
N ASN A 359 -29.60 14.25 -4.99
CA ASN A 359 -30.57 15.04 -4.23
C ASN A 359 -31.22 16.18 -5.05
N GLY A 360 -30.92 16.28 -6.34
CA GLY A 360 -31.39 17.35 -7.23
C GLY A 360 -30.58 18.64 -7.14
N GLU A 361 -29.53 18.68 -6.31
CA GLU A 361 -28.59 19.78 -6.28
C GLU A 361 -27.67 19.74 -7.51
N VAL A 362 -27.19 20.91 -7.91
CA VAL A 362 -26.19 21.05 -8.97
C VAL A 362 -25.01 21.79 -8.39
N ALA A 363 -23.85 21.14 -8.38
CA ALA A 363 -22.60 21.79 -8.04
C ALA A 363 -21.98 22.37 -9.31
N GLU A 364 -21.63 23.65 -9.27
CA GLU A 364 -21.01 24.35 -10.40
C GLU A 364 -19.58 24.75 -10.01
N VAL A 365 -18.63 24.45 -10.88
CA VAL A 365 -17.21 24.65 -10.63
C VAL A 365 -16.58 25.32 -11.84
N HIS A 366 -15.88 26.44 -11.64
CA HIS A 366 -15.14 27.09 -12.71
C HIS A 366 -13.97 26.18 -13.17
N TYR A 367 -13.99 25.75 -14.43
CA TYR A 367 -13.19 24.63 -14.90
C TYR A 367 -11.69 24.89 -14.84
N THR A 368 -11.25 26.05 -15.33
CA THR A 368 -9.82 26.38 -15.39
C THR A 368 -9.24 26.54 -13.98
N THR A 369 -9.95 27.26 -13.10
CA THR A 369 -9.53 27.45 -11.70
C THR A 369 -9.47 26.13 -10.95
N ALA A 370 -10.44 25.22 -11.14
CA ALA A 370 -10.40 23.90 -10.51
C ALA A 370 -9.24 23.04 -11.04
N LYS A 371 -8.97 23.10 -12.34
CA LYS A 371 -7.84 22.39 -12.96
C LYS A 371 -6.50 22.86 -12.41
N GLU A 372 -6.32 24.17 -12.26
CA GLU A 372 -5.13 24.78 -11.66
C GLU A 372 -4.98 24.41 -10.18
N ALA A 373 -6.05 24.57 -9.39
CA ALA A 373 -6.06 24.27 -7.96
C ALA A 373 -5.83 22.78 -7.64
N THR A 374 -6.10 21.87 -8.59
CA THR A 374 -5.91 20.42 -8.37
C THR A 374 -4.47 20.09 -7.98
N SER A 375 -3.49 20.67 -8.67
CA SER A 375 -2.07 20.42 -8.40
C SER A 375 -1.67 20.94 -7.01
N GLU A 376 -2.14 22.14 -6.65
CA GLU A 376 -1.86 22.76 -5.34
C GLU A 376 -2.45 21.94 -4.19
N ILE A 377 -3.71 21.50 -4.33
CA ILE A 377 -4.39 20.69 -3.32
C ILE A 377 -3.68 19.35 -3.14
N MET A 378 -3.37 18.67 -4.24
CA MET A 378 -2.67 17.39 -4.20
C MET A 378 -1.36 17.50 -3.42
N GLU A 379 -0.62 18.57 -3.62
CA GLU A 379 0.63 18.80 -2.90
C GLU A 379 0.44 19.03 -1.40
N VAL A 380 -0.52 19.89 -1.02
CA VAL A 380 -0.86 20.15 0.39
C VAL A 380 -1.19 18.85 1.14
N TYR A 381 -1.93 17.96 0.50
CA TYR A 381 -2.35 16.68 1.09
C TYR A 381 -1.41 15.50 0.79
N ARG A 382 -0.25 15.74 0.16
CA ARG A 382 0.74 14.72 -0.23
C ARG A 382 0.15 13.59 -1.08
N ILE A 383 -0.72 13.95 -2.01
CA ILE A 383 -1.32 13.07 -3.00
C ILE A 383 -0.47 13.12 -4.27
N PHE A 384 0.11 11.99 -4.67
CA PHE A 384 1.09 11.94 -5.77
C PHE A 384 0.45 11.94 -7.17
N TYR A 385 -0.80 11.48 -7.31
CA TYR A 385 -1.49 11.39 -8.59
C TYR A 385 -2.93 11.89 -8.46
N SER A 386 -3.41 12.68 -9.43
CA SER A 386 -4.80 13.17 -9.46
C SER A 386 -5.79 12.08 -9.84
N LYS A 387 -5.34 11.02 -10.51
CA LYS A 387 -6.16 9.85 -10.85
C LYS A 387 -5.42 8.56 -10.56
N SER A 388 -6.15 7.55 -10.12
CA SER A 388 -5.63 6.18 -10.11
C SER A 388 -5.24 5.77 -11.53
N LYS A 389 -4.09 5.11 -11.72
CA LYS A 389 -3.58 4.66 -13.03
C LYS A 389 -4.53 3.73 -13.81
N MET A 390 -5.56 3.21 -13.14
CA MET A 390 -6.57 2.29 -13.65
C MET A 390 -7.79 2.97 -14.31
N LEU A 391 -7.72 4.30 -14.56
CA LEU A 391 -8.78 5.11 -15.16
C LEU A 391 -8.45 5.52 -16.61
#